data_AF-X0V6A2-F1
#
_entry.id   AF-X0V6A2-F1
#
_cell.length_a   1.000
_cell.length_b   1.000
_cell.length_c   1.000
_cell.angle_alpha   90.00
_cell.angle_beta   90.00
_cell.angle_gamma   90.00
#
_symmetry.space_group_name_H-M   'P 1'
#
loop_
_entity.id
_entity.type
_entity.pdbx_description
1 polymer ?
#
loop_
_entity_poly.entity_id
_entity_poly.type
_entity_poly.pdbx_seq_one_letter_code
_entity_poly.pdbx_strand_id
1 'polypeptide(L)'
;MSCTLQDYQLFMHRPHLKDIPVPDLPAGYGERHYKEGDEARWAALLNDVFGNWGVERLHREFLDCVQWSPRRLTLVEQASRIVAVSLAWENGHLWPRSGVVHWVGVHEEHRRKGLGRCVTTRTLEYFAE
;
A
#
# COMPACT_ATOMS: atom_id res chain seq x y z
N MET A 1 -0.76 -0.07 24.36
CA MET A 1 0.69 0.16 24.18
C MET A 1 0.84 1.44 23.39
N SER A 2 1.38 2.51 23.97
CA SER A 2 1.68 3.73 23.23
C SER A 2 3.00 3.53 22.49
N CYS A 3 2.93 3.16 21.22
CA CYS A 3 4.11 3.16 20.36
C CYS A 3 4.57 4.61 20.22
N THR A 4 5.79 4.91 20.62
CA THR A 4 6.38 6.24 20.44
C THR A 4 7.24 6.23 19.19
N LEU A 5 7.47 7.40 18.59
CA LEU A 5 8.35 7.56 17.42
C LEU A 5 9.75 6.91 17.60
N GLN A 6 10.20 6.72 18.84
CA GLN A 6 11.47 6.09 19.21
C GLN A 6 11.55 4.58 18.92
N ASP A 7 10.42 3.92 18.63
CA ASP A 7 10.38 2.46 18.39
C ASP A 7 10.63 2.07 16.92
N TYR A 8 10.72 3.04 16.00
CA TYR A 8 10.94 2.77 14.57
C TYR A 8 12.42 2.80 14.20
N GLN A 9 12.89 1.75 13.51
CA GLN A 9 14.26 1.70 12.98
C GLN A 9 14.52 2.81 11.94
N LEU A 10 13.51 3.14 11.11
CA LEU A 10 13.56 4.22 10.12
C LEU A 10 12.19 4.87 10.01
N PHE A 11 12.16 6.20 10.06
CA PHE A 11 10.96 7.00 9.84
C PHE A 11 11.19 7.96 8.67
N MET A 12 10.42 7.76 7.59
CA MET A 12 10.45 8.64 6.42
C MET A 12 9.29 9.62 6.49
N HIS A 13 9.61 10.92 6.57
CA HIS A 13 8.61 11.98 6.62
C HIS A 13 8.65 12.82 5.34
N ARG A 14 7.51 12.94 4.66
CA ARG A 14 7.32 13.91 3.58
C ARG A 14 6.45 15.06 4.12
N PRO A 15 6.99 16.29 4.26
CA PRO A 15 6.30 17.38 4.95
C PRO A 15 5.12 17.98 4.15
N HIS A 16 5.04 17.72 2.85
CA HIS A 16 3.96 18.19 1.99
C HIS A 16 3.71 17.23 0.83
N LEU A 17 2.51 17.29 0.27
CA LEU A 17 2.08 16.48 -0.88
C LEU A 17 2.21 17.20 -2.23
N LYS A 18 2.86 18.37 -2.25
CA LYS A 18 3.25 19.03 -3.52
C LYS A 18 4.30 18.21 -4.26
N ASP A 19 4.28 18.30 -5.59
CA ASP A 19 5.28 17.73 -6.50
C ASP A 19 5.58 16.25 -6.23
N ILE A 20 4.52 15.45 -6.04
CA ILE A 20 4.66 14.00 -5.94
C ILE A 20 5.16 13.51 -7.31
N PRO A 21 6.30 12.78 -7.36
CA PRO A 21 6.80 12.29 -8.62
C PRO A 21 5.86 11.23 -9.16
N VAL A 22 5.49 11.33 -10.43
CA VAL A 22 4.68 10.33 -11.14
C VAL A 22 5.63 9.45 -11.96
N PRO A 23 5.97 8.24 -11.50
CA PRO A 23 6.84 7.34 -12.26
C PRO A 23 6.05 6.69 -13.40
N ASP A 24 6.69 6.54 -14.55
CA ASP A 24 6.16 5.72 -15.63
C ASP A 24 6.08 4.26 -15.21
N LEU A 25 4.93 3.64 -15.50
CA LEU A 25 4.76 2.21 -15.30
C LEU A 25 5.35 1.45 -16.50
N PRO A 26 6.21 0.44 -16.28
CA PRO A 26 6.76 -0.34 -17.39
C PRO A 26 5.65 -1.02 -18.21
N ALA A 27 5.90 -1.23 -19.50
CA ALA A 27 4.95 -1.90 -20.39
C ALA A 27 4.54 -3.29 -19.86
N GLY A 28 3.26 -3.61 -19.99
CA GLY A 28 2.68 -4.88 -19.54
C GLY A 28 2.22 -4.91 -18.08
N TYR A 29 2.42 -3.83 -17.33
CA TYR A 29 1.85 -3.64 -16.00
C TYR A 29 0.64 -2.71 -16.06
N GLY A 30 -0.33 -2.93 -15.17
CA GLY A 30 -1.47 -2.05 -14.95
C GLY A 30 -1.52 -1.58 -13.50
N GLU A 31 -1.80 -0.31 -13.27
CA GLU A 31 -2.05 0.25 -11.94
C GLU A 31 -3.54 0.48 -11.75
N ARG A 32 -4.06 0.13 -10.57
CA ARG A 32 -5.45 0.35 -10.19
C ARG A 32 -5.65 0.31 -8.68
N HIS A 33 -6.80 0.79 -8.23
CA HIS A 33 -7.25 0.54 -6.87
C HIS A 33 -7.85 -0.87 -6.69
N TYR A 34 -8.02 -1.26 -5.43
CA TYR A 34 -8.73 -2.47 -5.03
C TYR A 34 -10.14 -2.56 -5.63
N LYS A 35 -10.56 -3.79 -5.91
CA LYS A 35 -11.94 -4.14 -6.27
C LYS A 35 -12.37 -5.35 -5.45
N GLU A 36 -13.66 -5.41 -5.14
CA GLU A 36 -14.26 -6.60 -4.52
C GLU A 36 -13.94 -7.85 -5.38
N GLY A 37 -13.54 -8.94 -4.74
CA GLY A 37 -13.01 -10.13 -5.41
C GLY A 37 -11.48 -10.15 -5.59
N ASP A 38 -10.76 -9.15 -5.09
CA ASP A 38 -9.28 -9.15 -5.07
C ASP A 38 -8.70 -9.85 -3.83
N GLU A 39 -9.50 -10.22 -2.83
CA GLU A 39 -9.06 -10.60 -1.48
C GLU A 39 -8.05 -11.76 -1.53
N ALA A 40 -8.36 -12.82 -2.27
CA ALA A 40 -7.48 -13.98 -2.39
C ALA A 40 -6.16 -13.63 -3.09
N ARG A 41 -6.21 -12.81 -4.14
CA ARG A 41 -5.02 -12.40 -4.91
C ARG A 41 -4.16 -11.42 -4.11
N TRP A 42 -4.79 -10.54 -3.34
CA TRP A 42 -4.11 -9.62 -2.45
C TRP A 42 -3.46 -10.36 -1.28
N ALA A 43 -4.17 -11.29 -0.65
CA ALA A 43 -3.63 -12.11 0.43
C ALA A 43 -2.42 -12.92 -0.02
N ALA A 44 -2.49 -13.51 -1.22
CA ALA A 44 -1.37 -14.22 -1.82
C ALA A 44 -0.13 -13.32 -1.96
N LEU A 45 -0.29 -12.10 -2.51
CA LEU A 45 0.83 -11.16 -2.59
C LEU A 45 1.40 -10.79 -1.22
N LEU A 46 0.56 -10.47 -0.22
CA LEU A 46 1.06 -10.14 1.11
C LEU A 46 1.77 -11.33 1.77
N ASN A 47 1.30 -12.55 1.52
CA ASN A 47 1.96 -13.75 2.03
C ASN A 47 3.32 -13.95 1.37
N ASP A 48 3.43 -13.74 0.06
CA ASP A 48 4.69 -13.82 -0.68
C ASP A 48 5.70 -12.76 -0.22
N VAL A 49 5.24 -11.55 0.10
CA VAL A 49 6.13 -10.42 0.43
C VAL A 49 6.49 -10.38 1.91
N PHE A 50 5.54 -10.71 2.80
CA PHE A 50 5.69 -10.50 4.24
C PHE A 50 5.41 -11.73 5.11
N GLY A 51 4.86 -12.80 4.53
CA GLY A 51 4.53 -14.05 5.23
C GLY A 51 3.30 -13.98 6.12
N ASN A 52 2.68 -15.15 6.33
CA ASN A 52 1.57 -15.39 7.25
C ASN A 52 0.34 -14.47 6.99
N TRP A 53 -0.03 -14.33 5.73
CA TRP A 53 -1.23 -13.60 5.30
C TRP A 53 -2.24 -14.54 4.65
N GLY A 54 -3.52 -14.25 4.88
CA GLY A 54 -4.67 -14.95 4.34
C GLY A 54 -5.90 -14.04 4.31
N VAL A 55 -6.96 -14.45 3.62
CA VAL A 55 -8.18 -13.64 3.43
C VAL A 55 -8.81 -13.23 4.76
N GLU A 56 -8.93 -14.16 5.70
CA GLU A 56 -9.47 -13.89 7.06
C GLU A 56 -8.70 -12.80 7.80
N ARG A 57 -7.37 -12.78 7.62
CA ARG A 57 -6.52 -11.77 8.24
C ARG A 57 -6.67 -10.41 7.56
N LEU A 58 -6.81 -10.37 6.23
CA LEU A 58 -7.11 -9.14 5.50
C LEU A 58 -8.41 -8.50 5.95
N HIS A 59 -9.45 -9.31 6.16
CA HIS A 59 -10.74 -8.82 6.65
C HIS A 59 -10.59 -8.15 8.00
N ARG A 60 -10.06 -8.89 8.98
CA ARG A 60 -9.86 -8.40 10.34
C ARG A 60 -9.00 -7.14 10.42
N GLU A 61 -7.93 -7.06 9.61
CA GLU A 61 -6.96 -5.96 9.71
C GLU A 61 -7.28 -4.76 8.82
N PHE A 62 -8.04 -4.95 7.74
CA PHE A 62 -8.31 -3.89 6.77
C PHE A 62 -9.77 -3.79 6.35
N LEU A 63 -10.35 -4.83 5.74
CA LEU A 63 -11.64 -4.70 5.04
C LEU A 63 -12.81 -4.41 6.00
N ASP A 64 -12.73 -4.92 7.23
CA ASP A 64 -13.78 -4.75 8.24
C ASP A 64 -13.57 -3.47 9.08
N CYS A 65 -12.51 -2.71 8.82
CA CYS A 65 -12.28 -1.44 9.50
C CYS A 65 -13.28 -0.38 9.02
N VAL A 66 -13.87 0.39 9.94
CA VAL A 66 -14.85 1.44 9.62
C VAL A 66 -14.33 2.51 8.64
N GLN A 67 -13.01 2.69 8.58
CA GLN A 67 -12.34 3.67 7.71
C GLN A 67 -11.98 3.10 6.34
N TRP A 68 -12.28 1.82 6.09
CA TRP A 68 -11.95 1.14 4.84
C TRP A 68 -12.57 1.83 3.62
N SER A 69 -11.78 1.92 2.56
CA SER A 69 -12.22 2.35 1.25
C SER A 69 -11.32 1.70 0.20
N PRO A 70 -11.86 1.17 -0.90
CA PRO A 70 -11.08 0.60 -2.01
C PRO A 70 -9.98 1.55 -2.53
N ARG A 71 -10.23 2.87 -2.48
CA ARG A 71 -9.30 3.90 -2.96
C ARG A 71 -8.01 3.98 -2.14
N ARG A 72 -8.02 3.52 -0.89
CA ARG A 72 -6.84 3.51 -0.02
C ARG A 72 -5.79 2.51 -0.51
N LEU A 73 -6.20 1.43 -1.18
CA LEU A 73 -5.29 0.36 -1.61
C LEU A 73 -4.92 0.58 -3.08
N THR A 74 -3.65 0.85 -3.34
CA THR A 74 -3.07 0.89 -4.68
C THR A 74 -2.45 -0.45 -5.00
N LEU A 75 -2.78 -0.99 -6.17
CA LEU A 75 -2.30 -2.26 -6.68
C LEU A 75 -1.64 -2.06 -8.04
N VAL A 76 -0.59 -2.84 -8.30
CA VAL A 76 -0.08 -3.05 -9.66
C VAL A 76 -0.28 -4.52 -10.01
N GLU A 77 -0.79 -4.76 -11.22
CA GLU A 77 -1.03 -6.08 -11.77
C GLU A 77 -0.20 -6.34 -13.03
N GLN A 78 0.15 -7.61 -13.25
CA GLN A 78 0.70 -8.13 -14.49
C GLN A 78 0.07 -9.49 -14.77
N ALA A 79 -0.44 -9.69 -15.99
CA ALA A 79 -1.06 -10.96 -16.42
C ALA A 79 -2.07 -11.53 -15.38
N SER A 80 -2.95 -10.66 -14.86
CA SER A 80 -3.98 -10.98 -13.85
C SER A 80 -3.50 -11.34 -12.44
N ARG A 81 -2.18 -11.26 -12.17
CA ARG A 81 -1.60 -11.37 -10.83
C ARG A 81 -1.35 -9.99 -10.25
N ILE A 82 -1.68 -9.79 -8.98
CA ILE A 82 -1.27 -8.60 -8.22
C ILE A 82 0.20 -8.79 -7.82
N VAL A 83 1.06 -7.84 -8.21
CA VAL A 83 2.52 -7.95 -8.09
C VAL A 83 3.15 -6.82 -7.27
N ALA A 84 2.43 -5.72 -7.03
CA ALA A 84 2.82 -4.72 -6.05
C ALA A 84 1.60 -4.13 -5.34
N VAL A 85 1.81 -3.65 -4.13
CA VAL A 85 0.77 -3.08 -3.27
C VAL A 85 1.31 -1.94 -2.43
N SER A 86 0.47 -0.94 -2.19
CA SER A 86 0.65 0.08 -1.16
C SER A 86 -0.71 0.50 -0.63
N LEU A 87 -0.83 0.76 0.67
CA LEU A 87 -2.08 1.14 1.31
C LEU A 87 -1.94 2.49 2.04
N ALA A 88 -2.97 3.32 1.94
CA ALA A 88 -3.10 4.59 2.64
C ALA A 88 -3.75 4.37 4.00
N TRP A 89 -2.96 4.48 5.05
CA TRP A 89 -3.41 4.32 6.43
C TRP A 89 -3.48 5.66 7.16
N GLU A 90 -4.48 5.82 8.01
CA GLU A 90 -4.63 7.00 8.87
C GLU A 90 -4.83 6.55 10.30
N ASN A 91 -3.97 7.04 11.20
CA ASN A 91 -4.16 6.89 12.62
C ASN A 91 -3.96 8.26 13.26
N GLY A 92 -5.05 9.01 13.41
CA GLY A 92 -5.01 10.38 13.93
C GLY A 92 -4.49 10.50 15.36
N HIS A 93 -4.45 9.40 16.13
CA HIS A 93 -3.87 9.39 17.47
C HIS A 93 -2.34 9.30 17.44
N LEU A 94 -1.77 8.49 16.54
CA LEU A 94 -0.33 8.35 16.38
C LEU A 94 0.27 9.45 15.48
N TRP A 95 -0.47 9.83 14.44
CA TRP A 95 -0.04 10.75 13.40
C TRP A 95 -1.09 11.84 13.15
N PRO A 96 -1.25 12.80 14.08
CA PRO A 96 -2.23 13.86 13.91
C PRO A 96 -1.96 14.67 12.64
N ARG A 97 -3.00 14.80 11.79
CA ARG A 97 -2.95 15.53 10.50
C ARG A 97 -1.97 14.95 9.47
N SER A 98 -1.59 13.68 9.62
CA SER A 98 -0.70 12.99 8.69
C SER A 98 -1.25 11.61 8.32
N GLY A 99 -1.06 11.24 7.06
CA GLY A 99 -1.25 9.88 6.57
C GLY A 99 0.04 9.06 6.65
N VAL A 100 -0.11 7.73 6.66
CA VAL A 100 1.00 6.78 6.62
C VAL A 100 0.84 5.87 5.41
N VAL A 101 1.91 5.71 4.63
CA VAL A 101 1.98 4.72 3.56
C VAL A 101 2.33 3.37 4.18
N HIS A 102 1.43 2.40 4.10
CA HIS A 102 1.52 1.11 4.79
C HIS A 102 0.51 0.12 4.21
N TRP A 103 0.83 -1.10 3.77
CA TRP A 103 2.15 -1.74 3.60
C TRP A 103 2.60 -1.58 2.15
N VAL A 104 3.88 -1.33 1.93
CA VAL A 104 4.46 -1.26 0.59
C VAL A 104 5.18 -2.58 0.27
N GLY A 105 4.72 -3.29 -0.75
CA GLY A 105 5.25 -4.60 -1.12
C GLY A 105 5.35 -4.81 -2.62
N VAL A 106 6.38 -5.53 -3.06
CA VAL A 106 6.56 -5.95 -4.46
C VAL A 106 7.02 -7.40 -4.49
N HIS A 107 6.31 -8.23 -5.26
CA HIS A 107 6.66 -9.62 -5.52
C HIS A 107 8.08 -9.72 -6.09
N GLU A 108 8.87 -10.69 -5.64
CA GLU A 108 10.32 -10.73 -5.88
C GLU A 108 10.71 -10.69 -7.37
N GLU A 109 9.98 -11.41 -8.22
CA GLU A 109 10.21 -11.46 -9.68
C GLU A 109 9.92 -10.13 -10.41
N HIS A 110 9.26 -9.19 -9.74
CA HIS A 110 8.89 -7.88 -10.29
C HIS A 110 9.63 -6.72 -9.60
N ARG A 111 10.57 -7.01 -8.69
CA ARG A 111 11.42 -5.99 -8.05
C ARG A 111 12.39 -5.35 -9.05
N ARG A 112 12.97 -4.20 -8.64
CA ARG A 112 13.95 -3.42 -9.42
C ARG A 112 13.43 -2.88 -10.77
N LYS A 113 12.10 -2.82 -10.94
CA LYS A 113 11.39 -2.27 -12.12
C LYS A 113 10.64 -0.96 -11.81
N GLY A 114 10.94 -0.31 -10.68
CA GLY A 114 10.27 0.92 -10.27
C GLY A 114 8.88 0.77 -9.63
N LEU A 115 8.33 -0.45 -9.55
CA LEU A 115 6.96 -0.68 -9.05
C LEU A 115 6.72 -0.21 -7.62
N GLY A 116 7.70 -0.38 -6.72
CA GLY A 116 7.60 0.11 -5.34
C GLY A 116 7.44 1.63 -5.29
N ARG A 117 8.20 2.36 -6.12
CA ARG A 117 8.05 3.81 -6.26
C ARG A 117 6.66 4.16 -6.78
N CYS A 118 6.17 3.46 -7.80
CA CYS A 118 4.83 3.67 -8.38
C CYS A 118 3.71 3.54 -7.35
N VAL A 119 3.64 2.41 -6.63
CA VAL A 119 2.58 2.22 -5.64
C VAL A 119 2.69 3.21 -4.48
N THR A 120 3.90 3.57 -4.04
CA THR A 120 4.09 4.58 -2.99
C THR A 120 3.64 5.96 -3.43
N THR A 121 4.04 6.43 -4.61
CA THR A 121 3.69 7.78 -5.08
C THR A 121 2.20 7.90 -5.32
N ARG A 122 1.58 6.87 -5.90
CA ARG A 122 0.13 6.82 -6.09
C ARG A 122 -0.65 6.78 -4.79
N THR A 123 -0.12 6.11 -3.76
CA THR A 123 -0.71 6.15 -2.41
C THR A 123 -0.56 7.52 -1.76
N LEU A 124 0.51 8.27 -2.04
CA LEU A 124 0.65 9.65 -1.57
C LEU A 124 -0.39 10.58 -2.21
N GLU A 125 -0.76 10.35 -3.46
CA GLU A 125 -1.80 11.12 -4.15
C GLU A 125 -3.16 10.97 -3.48
N TYR A 126 -3.49 9.79 -2.91
CA TYR A 126 -4.72 9.61 -2.13
C TYR A 126 -4.84 10.61 -0.97
N PHE A 127 -3.73 10.96 -0.30
CA PHE A 127 -3.75 11.92 0.80
C PHE A 127 -3.79 13.39 0.34
N ALA A 128 -3.57 13.65 -0.95
CA ALA A 128 -3.54 15.00 -1.52
C ALA A 128 -4.93 15.47 -1.95
N GLU A 129 -5.89 14.56 -2.03
CA GLU A 129 -7.29 14.80 -2.36
C GLU A 129 -8.12 15.22 -1.13
#